data_AF-A0A936GVJ5-F1
#
_entry.id   AF-A0A936GVJ5-F1
#
_cell.length_a   1.000
_cell.length_b   1.000
_cell.length_c   1.000
_cell.angle_alpha   90.00
_cell.angle_beta   90.00
_cell.angle_gamma   90.00
#
_symmetry.space_group_name_H-M   'P 1'
#
loop_
_entity.id
_entity.type
_entity.pdbx_description
1 polymer ?
#
loop_
_entity_poly.entity_id
_entity_poly.type
_entity_poly.pdbx_seq_one_letter_code
_entity_poly.pdbx_strand_id
1 'polypeptide(L)'
;MIPKIIHYCWFGQKPMPETFAAYINDWKLLLPDYAFIKWDETNSPLHLPYIATAITKKNWANVSNLVRLWAVYTQGGIYLDTDVQLIKISIVY
;
A
#
# COMPACT_ATOMS: atom_id res chain seq x y z
N MET A 1 -2.32 2.60 20.54
CA MET A 1 -2.45 3.70 19.55
C MET A 1 -2.00 3.15 18.19
N ILE A 2 -2.72 3.45 17.09
CA ILE A 2 -2.37 2.93 15.76
C ILE A 2 -1.15 3.70 15.22
N PRO A 3 -0.08 3.04 14.75
CA PRO A 3 1.06 3.71 14.12
C PRO A 3 0.65 4.60 12.93
N LYS A 4 1.27 5.77 12.77
CA LYS A 4 1.03 6.66 11.64
C LYS A 4 1.82 6.20 10.40
N ILE A 5 1.45 5.03 9.86
CA ILE A 5 2.07 4.45 8.67
C ILE A 5 0.98 4.08 7.67
N ILE A 6 1.13 4.54 6.42
CA ILE A 6 0.32 4.11 5.28
C ILE A 6 1.11 3.07 4.49
N HIS A 7 0.55 1.87 4.37
CA HIS A 7 1.05 0.82 3.51
C HIS A 7 0.23 0.74 2.23
N TYR A 8 0.89 0.56 1.09
CA TYR A 8 0.22 0.28 -0.18
C TYR A 8 1.10 -0.62 -1.04
N CYS A 9 0.50 -1.36 -1.97
CA CYS A 9 1.19 -2.32 -2.83
C CYS A 9 1.26 -1.84 -4.27
N TRP A 10 2.39 -2.08 -4.94
CA TRP A 10 2.50 -1.93 -6.39
C TRP A 10 3.51 -2.93 -6.96
N PHE A 11 3.00 -4.03 -7.53
CA PHE A 11 3.78 -5.13 -8.08
C PHE A 11 3.69 -5.23 -9.61
N GLY A 12 4.63 -5.94 -10.21
CA GLY A 12 4.69 -6.26 -11.63
C GLY A 12 5.52 -5.28 -12.46
N GLN A 13 6.22 -4.35 -11.81
CA GLN A 13 7.12 -3.34 -12.42
C GLN A 13 6.49 -2.50 -13.54
N LYS A 14 5.16 -2.48 -13.65
CA LYS A 14 4.44 -1.63 -14.59
C LYS A 14 4.41 -0.20 -14.05
N PRO A 15 4.42 0.83 -14.92
CA PRO A 15 4.18 2.19 -14.47
C PRO A 15 2.81 2.28 -13.80
N MET A 16 2.77 2.97 -12.67
CA MET A 16 1.51 3.27 -12.00
C MET A 16 0.69 4.25 -12.84
N PRO A 17 -0.62 4.02 -13.04
CA PRO A 17 -1.49 5.00 -13.68
C PRO A 17 -1.37 6.37 -13.02
N GLU A 18 -1.37 7.43 -13.83
CA GLU A 18 -1.20 8.81 -13.35
C GLU A 18 -2.23 9.19 -12.28
N THR A 19 -3.46 8.69 -12.41
CA THR A 19 -4.54 8.93 -11.44
C THR A 19 -4.22 8.36 -10.06
N PHE A 20 -3.68 7.15 -9.98
CA PHE A 20 -3.32 6.52 -8.71
C PHE A 20 -2.07 7.18 -8.10
N ALA A 21 -1.11 7.56 -8.94
CA ALA A 21 0.03 8.34 -8.49
C ALA A 21 -0.40 9.71 -7.91
N ALA A 22 -1.38 10.36 -8.53
CA ALA A 22 -1.98 11.59 -8.01
C ALA A 22 -2.65 11.36 -6.65
N TYR A 23 -3.44 10.30 -6.48
CA TYR A 23 -4.04 9.96 -5.19
C TYR A 23 -3.00 9.76 -4.10
N ILE A 24 -1.92 9.03 -4.37
CA ILE A 24 -0.85 8.81 -3.38
C ILE A 24 -0.15 10.14 -3.01
N ASN A 25 0.03 11.05 -3.97
CA ASN A 25 0.56 12.38 -3.69
C ASN A 25 -0.41 13.19 -2.81
N ASP A 26 -1.71 13.15 -3.09
CA ASP A 26 -2.73 13.78 -2.26
C ASP A 26 -2.76 13.18 -0.85
N TRP A 27 -2.56 11.86 -0.69
CA TRP A 27 -2.46 11.24 0.63
C TRP A 27 -1.33 11.87 1.44
N LYS A 28 -0.16 12.09 0.83
CA LYS A 28 1.00 12.70 1.51
C LYS A 28 0.73 14.15 1.90
N LEU A 29 0.00 14.90 1.07
CA LEU A 29 -0.41 16.27 1.37
C LEU A 29 -1.43 16.33 2.53
N LEU A 30 -2.38 15.39 2.56
CA LEU A 30 -3.44 15.34 3.56
C LEU A 30 -2.98 14.74 4.90
N LEU A 31 -1.98 13.85 4.88
CA LEU A 31 -1.45 13.12 6.02
C LEU A 31 0.06 13.38 6.20
N PRO A 32 0.49 14.63 6.46
CA PRO A 32 1.91 14.98 6.50
C PRO A 32 2.71 14.29 7.61
N ASP A 33 2.04 13.86 8.68
CA ASP A 33 2.66 13.15 9.80
C ASP A 33 2.80 11.64 9.58
N TYR A 34 2.30 11.09 8.47
CA TYR A 34 2.35 9.66 8.21
C TYR A 34 3.60 9.28 7.42
N ALA A 35 4.19 8.14 7.78
CA ALA A 35 5.17 7.48 6.92
C ALA A 35 4.46 6.69 5.82
N PHE A 36 5.08 6.57 4.65
CA PHE A 36 4.51 5.87 3.50
C PHE A 36 5.43 4.73 3.07
N ILE A 37 4.91 3.51 3.06
CA ILE A 37 5.65 2.31 2.65
C ILE A 37 4.96 1.69 1.45
N LYS A 38 5.61 1.82 0.30
CA LYS A 38 5.26 1.07 -0.91
C LYS A 38 5.87 -0.32 -0.82
N TRP A 39 5.03 -1.35 -0.85
CA TRP A 39 5.47 -2.72 -0.98
C TRP A 39 5.53 -3.13 -2.44
N ASP A 40 6.70 -3.61 -2.85
CA ASP A 40 6.98 -4.12 -4.19
C ASP A 40 7.95 -5.32 -4.12
N GLU A 41 8.48 -5.74 -5.25
CA GLU A 41 9.40 -6.89 -5.34
C GLU A 41 10.71 -6.70 -4.57
N THR A 42 11.05 -5.49 -4.13
CA THR A 42 12.33 -5.22 -3.46
C THR A 42 12.28 -5.38 -1.94
N ASN A 43 11.10 -5.26 -1.33
CA ASN A 43 10.94 -5.19 0.12
C ASN A 43 9.84 -6.09 0.69
N SER A 44 9.11 -6.82 -0.15
CA SER A 44 8.06 -7.76 0.29
C SER A 44 8.63 -9.05 0.87
N PRO A 45 7.88 -9.79 1.72
CA PRO A 45 8.30 -11.07 2.28
C PRO A 45 8.26 -12.20 1.23
N LEU A 46 9.13 -12.08 0.21
CA LEU A 46 9.23 -13.01 -0.93
C LEU A 46 9.64 -14.43 -0.51
N HIS A 47 10.20 -14.58 0.69
CA HIS A 47 10.53 -15.88 1.27
C HIS A 47 9.30 -16.72 1.61
N LEU A 48 8.11 -16.12 1.72
CA LEU A 48 6.87 -16.85 1.98
C LEU A 48 6.45 -17.62 0.71
N PRO A 49 6.31 -18.96 0.75
CA PRO A 49 6.03 -19.77 -0.44
C PRO A 49 4.79 -19.35 -1.22
N TYR A 50 3.76 -18.86 -0.52
CA TYR A 50 2.54 -18.35 -1.14
C TYR A 50 2.80 -17.12 -2.01
N ILE A 51 3.55 -16.13 -1.50
CA ILE A 51 3.90 -14.91 -2.26
C ILE A 51 4.80 -15.25 -3.43
N ALA A 52 5.83 -16.09 -3.20
CA ALA A 52 6.72 -16.54 -4.27
C ALA A 52 5.92 -17.20 -5.41
N THR A 53 5.00 -18.10 -5.07
CA THR A 53 4.13 -18.76 -6.06
C THR A 53 3.22 -17.77 -6.77
N ALA A 54 2.62 -16.81 -6.05
CA ALA A 54 1.74 -15.82 -6.67
C ALA A 54 2.50 -14.89 -7.64
N ILE A 55 3.73 -14.51 -7.31
CA ILE A 55 4.59 -13.70 -8.18
C ILE A 55 4.96 -14.45 -9.46
N THR A 56 5.38 -15.72 -9.35
CA THR A 56 5.70 -16.53 -10.54
C THR A 56 4.50 -16.66 -11.50
N LYS A 57 3.29 -16.71 -10.94
CA LYS A 57 2.02 -16.73 -11.69
C LYS A 57 1.52 -15.34 -12.11
N LYS A 58 2.26 -14.26 -11.79
CA LYS A 58 1.85 -12.86 -11.99
C LYS A 58 0.47 -12.52 -11.40
N ASN A 59 0.09 -13.20 -10.32
CA ASN A 59 -1.16 -12.98 -9.62
C ASN A 59 -0.98 -11.91 -8.54
N TRP A 60 -0.92 -10.66 -8.98
CA TRP A 60 -0.62 -9.51 -8.12
C TRP A 60 -1.68 -9.26 -7.05
N ALA A 61 -2.95 -9.60 -7.33
CA ALA A 61 -4.02 -9.50 -6.34
C ALA A 61 -3.73 -10.39 -5.12
N ASN A 62 -3.33 -11.65 -5.33
CA ASN A 62 -2.99 -12.55 -4.23
C ASN A 62 -1.70 -12.15 -3.51
N VAL A 63 -0.73 -11.57 -4.23
CA VAL A 63 0.47 -11.00 -3.61
C VAL A 63 0.06 -9.87 -2.65
N SER A 64 -0.68 -8.87 -3.13
CA SER A 64 -1.14 -7.74 -2.33
C SER A 64 -2.05 -8.15 -1.15
N ASN A 65 -2.84 -9.22 -1.32
CA ASN A 65 -3.69 -9.75 -0.24
C ASN A 65 -2.90 -10.34 0.92
N LEU A 66 -1.76 -11.00 0.68
CA LEU A 66 -0.93 -11.46 1.80
C LEU A 66 -0.05 -10.33 2.34
N VAL A 67 0.48 -9.48 1.47
CA VAL A 67 1.37 -8.39 1.87
C VAL A 67 0.65 -7.34 2.73
N ARG A 68 -0.63 -7.03 2.47
CA ARG A 68 -1.42 -6.14 3.35
C ARG A 68 -1.50 -6.66 4.79
N LEU A 69 -1.70 -7.97 4.94
CA LEU A 69 -1.79 -8.62 6.25
C LEU A 69 -0.43 -8.62 6.93
N TRP A 70 0.62 -8.96 6.19
CA TRP A 70 2.00 -8.92 6.69
C TRP A 70 2.41 -7.54 7.18
N ALA A 71 2.14 -6.50 6.39
CA ALA A 71 2.49 -5.13 6.72
C ALA A 71 1.83 -4.68 8.03
N VAL A 72 0.51 -4.85 8.13
CA VAL A 72 -0.24 -4.47 9.34
C VAL A 72 0.13 -5.33 10.54
N TYR A 73 0.36 -6.63 10.36
CA TYR A 73 0.77 -7.53 11.43
C TYR A 73 2.15 -7.17 12.01
N THR A 74 3.11 -6.82 11.14
CA THR A 74 4.50 -6.59 11.56
C THR A 74 4.80 -5.14 11.95
N GLN A 75 4.09 -4.17 11.38
CA GLN A 75 4.39 -2.73 11.54
C GLN A 75 3.20 -1.92 12.09
N GLY A 76 2.02 -2.52 12.19
CA GLY A 76 0.78 -1.80 12.48
C GLY A 76 0.37 -0.89 11.32
N GLY A 77 -0.23 0.27 11.63
CA GLY A 77 -0.60 1.24 10.61
C GLY A 77 -1.90 0.94 9.87
N ILE A 78 -2.06 1.57 8.71
CA ILE A 78 -3.25 1.50 7.86
C ILE A 78 -2.80 1.07 6.47
N TYR A 79 -3.48 0.08 5.90
CA TYR A 79 -3.29 -0.31 4.51
C TYR A 79 -4.33 0.39 3.63
N LEU A 80 -3.90 0.94 2.48
CA LEU A 80 -4.77 1.52 1.45
C LEU A 80 -4.48 0.88 0.09
N ASP A 81 -5.53 0.56 -0.66
CA ASP A 81 -5.39 0.23 -2.08
C ASP A 81 -5.13 1.53 -2.88
N THR A 82 -4.32 1.43 -3.94
CA THR A 82 -3.79 2.60 -4.68
C THR A 82 -4.86 3.37 -5.46
N ASP A 83 -6.03 2.77 -5.65
CA ASP A 83 -7.20 3.35 -6.31
C ASP A 83 -8.14 4.09 -5.33
N VAL A 84 -7.76 4.20 -4.05
CA VAL A 84 -8.52 4.95 -3.03
C VAL A 84 -8.13 6.42 -3.04
N GLN A 85 -9.11 7.31 -3.22
CA GLN A 85 -8.92 8.74 -2.98
C GLN A 85 -9.24 9.08 -1.50
N LEU A 86 -8.33 9.81 -0.84
CA LEU A 86 -8.62 10.37 0.49
C LEU A 86 -9.33 11.71 0.35
N ILE A 87 -10.39 11.89 1.14
CA ILE A 87 -11.17 13.13 1.18
C ILE A 87 -11.08 13.70 2.59
N LYS A 88 -10.70 14.97 2.72
CA LYS A 88 -10.75 15.70 3.98
C LYS A 88 -12.04 16.50 4.04
N ILE A 89 -12.94 16.10 4.94
CA ILE A 89 -14.17 16.84 5.20
C ILE A 89 -13.89 17.79 6.37
N SER A 90 -13.89 19.09 6.08
CA SER A 90 -13.88 20.12 7.14
C SER A 90 -15.32 20.35 7.59
N ILE A 91 -15.67 19.88 8.78
CA ILE A 91 -16.92 20.27 9.42
C ILE A 91 -16.67 21.66 10.03
N VAL A 92 -17.27 22.68 9.41
CA VAL A 92 -17.34 24.02 10.00
C VAL A 92 -18.46 23.98 11.03
N TYR A 93 -18.13 24.14 12.30
CA TYR A 93 -19.09 24.36 13.38
C TYR A 93 -19.41 25.85 13.52
#